data_AF-A0A2V2ATF5-F1
#
_entry.id   AF-A0A2V2ATF5-F1
#
_cell.length_a   1.000
_cell.length_b   1.000
_cell.length_c   1.000
_cell.angle_alpha   90.00
_cell.angle_beta   90.00
_cell.angle_gamma   90.00
#
_symmetry.space_group_name_H-M   'P 1'
#
loop_
_entity.id
_entity.type
_entity.pdbx_description
1 polymer ?
#
loop_
_entity_poly.entity_id
_entity_poly.type
_entity_poly.pdbx_seq_one_letter_code
_entity_poly.pdbx_strand_id
1 'polypeptide(L)'
;MLGMNAVGGGVPFGGAVDAVRQHGSWAGVNREAYRREVDYLVRYAHDDWLGFSVISGSVGSMLGRGASFEEQLGLLLRIVCDLYDAGVRAGDLTESPTKPFLAWPAGRAEALARIAAEVRASCRLPDSGDICWFAAP
;
A
#
# COMPACT_ATOMS: atom_id res chain seq x y z
N MET A 1 -24.97 -18.95 -41.40
CA MET A 1 -25.24 -18.76 -39.96
C MET A 1 -24.17 -17.81 -39.43
N LEU A 2 -24.57 -16.58 -39.08
CA LEU A 2 -23.84 -15.67 -38.19
C LEU A 2 -23.50 -16.45 -36.90
N GLY A 3 -22.42 -16.28 -36.17
CA GLY A 3 -21.40 -15.26 -36.03
C GLY A 3 -20.92 -15.37 -34.58
N MET A 4 -19.65 -15.04 -34.30
CA MET A 4 -19.14 -14.42 -33.05
C MET A 4 -17.64 -14.69 -32.92
N ASN A 5 -16.87 -13.70 -33.39
CA ASN A 5 -15.56 -13.38 -32.85
C ASN A 5 -15.70 -13.01 -31.38
N ALA A 6 -14.83 -13.54 -30.51
CA ALA A 6 -14.54 -12.92 -29.22
C ALA A 6 -13.16 -12.27 -29.33
N VAL A 7 -13.17 -10.97 -29.60
CA VAL A 7 -12.01 -10.07 -29.49
C VAL A 7 -12.07 -9.43 -28.10
N GLY A 8 -10.92 -9.38 -27.43
CA GLY A 8 -10.50 -8.19 -26.70
C GLY A 8 -10.86 -8.11 -25.23
N GLY A 9 -9.88 -7.69 -24.42
CA GLY A 9 -10.13 -7.22 -23.06
C GLY A 9 -9.08 -7.56 -22.01
N GLY A 10 -7.84 -7.89 -22.39
CA GLY A 10 -6.72 -7.86 -21.44
C GLY A 10 -6.51 -6.41 -20.98
N VAL A 11 -7.08 -6.04 -19.84
CA VAL A 11 -6.83 -4.74 -19.22
C VAL A 11 -5.35 -4.71 -18.81
N PRO A 12 -4.56 -3.69 -19.19
CA PRO A 12 -3.17 -3.63 -18.78
C PRO A 12 -3.14 -3.24 -17.30
N PHE A 13 -2.94 -4.24 -16.44
CA PHE A 13 -2.79 -4.11 -14.99
C PHE A 13 -1.55 -3.28 -14.55
N GLY A 14 -0.80 -2.68 -15.50
CA GLY A 14 0.35 -1.82 -15.25
C GLY A 14 0.03 -0.37 -14.90
N GLY A 15 -1.17 0.14 -15.21
CA GLY A 15 -1.45 1.58 -15.12
C GLY A 15 -1.34 2.21 -13.73
N ALA A 16 -1.75 1.50 -12.68
CA ALA A 16 -1.72 2.06 -11.31
C ALA A 16 -0.31 2.11 -10.72
N VAL A 17 0.50 1.08 -10.96
CA VAL A 17 1.90 1.02 -10.51
C VAL A 17 2.80 1.93 -11.35
N ASP A 18 2.52 2.08 -12.65
CA ASP A 18 3.23 3.02 -13.52
C ASP A 18 2.83 4.48 -13.24
N ALA A 19 1.58 4.75 -12.84
CA ALA A 19 1.16 6.08 -12.39
C ALA A 19 1.85 6.52 -11.09
N VAL A 20 2.05 5.60 -10.13
CA VAL A 20 2.86 5.84 -8.92
C VAL A 20 4.32 6.14 -9.29
N ARG A 21 4.82 5.58 -10.40
CA ARG A 21 6.19 5.78 -10.87
C ARG A 21 6.39 7.07 -11.68
N GLN A 22 5.32 7.62 -12.30
CA GLN A 22 5.43 8.73 -13.27
C GLN A 22 4.91 10.08 -12.77
N HIS A 23 4.06 10.16 -11.73
CA HIS A 23 3.42 11.42 -11.33
C HIS A 23 3.85 12.05 -10.00
N GLY A 24 4.70 11.39 -9.20
CA GLY A 24 5.21 11.96 -7.96
C GLY A 24 6.53 12.68 -8.17
N SER A 25 6.52 14.00 -8.35
CA SER A 25 7.72 14.81 -8.10
C SER A 25 7.97 14.83 -6.59
N TRP A 26 8.50 13.74 -6.03
CA TRP A 26 8.94 13.64 -4.63
C TRP A 26 10.23 14.45 -4.38
N ALA A 27 10.49 15.49 -5.16
CA ALA A 27 11.71 16.29 -5.10
C ALA A 27 11.97 16.89 -3.71
N GLY A 28 10.96 16.95 -2.84
CA GLY A 28 11.08 17.36 -1.44
C GLY A 28 11.27 16.23 -0.41
N VAL A 29 11.01 14.97 -0.75
CA VAL A 29 11.17 13.85 0.20
C VAL A 29 12.65 13.49 0.29
N ASN A 30 13.23 13.66 1.48
CA ASN A 30 14.60 13.27 1.73
C ASN A 30 14.75 11.75 1.63
N ARG A 31 15.57 11.27 0.68
CA ARG A 31 15.76 9.84 0.40
C ARG A 31 16.32 9.04 1.57
N GLU A 32 17.19 9.63 2.38
CA GLU A 32 17.75 8.98 3.57
C GLU A 32 16.73 8.88 4.70
N ALA A 33 15.93 9.95 4.88
CA ALA A 33 14.81 9.91 5.82
C ALA A 33 13.80 8.84 5.40
N TYR A 34 13.43 8.82 4.11
CA TYR A 34 12.54 7.80 3.55
C TYR A 34 13.06 6.38 3.79
N ARG A 35 14.34 6.10 3.48
CA ARG A 35 14.91 4.76 3.68
C ARG A 35 14.87 4.36 5.16
N ARG A 36 15.26 5.26 6.07
CA ARG A 36 15.21 4.99 7.51
C ARG A 36 13.79 4.70 7.99
N GLU A 37 12.81 5.42 7.45
CA GLU A 37 11.41 5.21 7.79
C GLU A 37 10.92 3.85 7.30
N VAL A 38 11.20 3.48 6.05
CA VAL A 38 10.87 2.15 5.53
C VAL A 38 11.57 1.05 6.33
N ASP A 39 12.85 1.19 6.65
CA ASP A 39 13.59 0.23 7.47
C ASP A 39 12.95 0.07 8.86
N TYR A 40 12.46 1.16 9.45
CA TYR A 40 11.72 1.13 10.71
C TYR A 40 10.39 0.38 10.57
N LEU A 41 9.60 0.68 9.54
CA LEU A 41 8.30 0.03 9.31
C LEU A 41 8.44 -1.47 9.02
N VAL A 42 9.49 -1.87 8.27
CA VAL A 42 9.81 -3.29 8.05
C VAL A 42 10.08 -3.98 9.38
N ARG A 43 10.97 -3.41 10.22
CA ARG A 43 11.26 -3.98 11.54
C ARG A 43 10.02 -4.06 12.41
N TYR A 44 9.20 -3.01 12.42
CA TYR A 44 7.91 -3.01 13.13
C TYR A 44 7.08 -4.22 12.69
N ALA A 45 6.88 -4.41 11.38
CA ALA A 45 6.05 -5.49 10.84
C ALA A 45 6.62 -6.90 11.10
N HIS A 46 7.91 -7.02 11.45
CA HIS A 46 8.51 -8.28 11.92
C HIS A 46 8.26 -8.52 13.41
N ASP A 47 8.23 -7.45 14.21
CA ASP A 47 8.08 -7.53 15.66
C ASP A 47 6.61 -7.60 16.09
N ASP A 48 5.71 -6.93 15.37
CA ASP A 48 4.28 -6.81 15.68
C ASP A 48 3.42 -6.49 14.43
N TRP A 49 2.11 -6.39 14.58
CA TRP A 49 1.20 -5.99 13.51
C TRP A 49 1.27 -4.50 13.24
N LEU A 50 1.74 -4.16 12.04
CA LEU A 50 1.80 -2.79 11.56
C LEU A 50 0.42 -2.36 11.02
N GLY A 51 -0.20 -1.40 11.70
CA GLY A 51 -1.44 -0.77 11.25
C GLY A 51 -1.20 0.47 10.37
N PHE A 52 -2.22 0.85 9.60
CA PHE A 52 -2.13 2.00 8.68
C PHE A 52 -1.87 3.34 9.37
N SER A 53 -2.26 3.55 10.62
CA SER A 53 -2.02 4.84 11.29
C SER A 53 -0.53 5.18 11.39
N VAL A 54 0.34 4.18 11.53
CA VAL A 54 1.80 4.35 11.57
C VAL A 54 2.34 4.73 10.18
N ILE A 55 1.83 4.09 9.13
CA ILE A 55 2.19 4.39 7.74
C ILE A 55 1.69 5.79 7.36
N SER A 56 0.43 6.13 7.67
CA SER A 56 -0.17 7.44 7.45
C SER A 56 0.57 8.54 8.19
N GLY A 57 1.01 8.28 9.43
CA GLY A 57 1.88 9.18 10.19
C GLY A 57 3.23 9.41 9.52
N SER A 58 3.85 8.34 8.99
CA SER A 58 5.09 8.41 8.23
C SER A 58 4.94 9.27 6.97
N VAL A 59 3.85 9.09 6.22
CA VAL A 59 3.50 9.89 5.04
C VAL A 59 3.36 11.37 5.41
N GLY A 60 2.60 11.68 6.45
CA GLY A 60 2.39 13.06 6.91
C GLY A 60 3.69 13.74 7.38
N SER A 61 4.56 13.01 8.06
CA SER A 61 5.88 13.48 8.49
C SER A 61 6.78 13.84 7.31
N MET A 62 6.78 13.00 6.26
CA MET A 62 7.67 13.18 5.11
C MET A 62 7.22 14.25 4.11
N LEU A 63 5.91 14.39 3.88
CA LEU A 63 5.38 15.37 2.93
C LEU A 63 5.15 16.74 3.55
N GLY A 64 4.99 16.81 4.87
CA GLY A 64 4.71 18.05 5.58
C GLY A 64 3.30 18.59 5.29
N ARG A 65 3.06 19.84 5.68
CA ARG A 65 1.75 20.50 5.52
C ARG A 65 1.51 20.91 4.07
N GLY A 66 0.26 20.75 3.62
CA GLY A 66 -0.20 21.24 2.31
C GLY A 66 -0.06 20.24 1.16
N ALA A 67 0.48 19.05 1.41
CA ALA A 67 0.50 17.97 0.43
C ALA A 67 -0.93 17.55 0.05
N SER A 68 -1.16 17.43 -1.25
CA SER A 68 -2.44 16.98 -1.81
C SER A 68 -2.73 15.53 -1.44
N PHE A 69 -4.00 15.14 -1.54
CA PHE A 69 -4.41 13.75 -1.30
C PHE A 69 -3.71 12.76 -2.24
N GLU A 70 -3.53 13.09 -3.52
CA GLU A 70 -2.85 12.20 -4.47
C GLU A 70 -1.34 12.06 -4.17
N GLU A 71 -0.69 13.10 -3.65
CA GLU A 71 0.68 12.99 -3.15
C GLU A 71 0.75 12.11 -1.89
N GLN A 72 -0.21 12.24 -0.97
CA GLN A 72 -0.25 11.38 0.21
C GLN A 72 -0.50 9.91 -0.17
N LEU A 73 -1.47 9.67 -1.06
CA LEU A 73 -1.80 8.34 -1.57
C LEU A 73 -0.62 7.74 -2.33
N GLY A 74 0.04 8.51 -3.19
CA GLY A 74 1.21 8.06 -3.95
C GLY A 74 2.35 7.59 -3.03
N LEU A 75 2.64 8.35 -1.97
CA LEU A 75 3.69 7.98 -1.02
C LEU A 75 3.28 6.78 -0.17
N LEU A 76 2.03 6.72 0.28
CA LEU A 76 1.49 5.56 1.00
C LEU A 76 1.66 4.28 0.18
N LEU A 77 1.22 4.27 -1.09
CA LEU A 77 1.32 3.11 -1.95
C LEU A 77 2.77 2.74 -2.25
N ARG A 78 3.67 3.74 -2.32
CA ARG A 78 5.11 3.51 -2.48
C ARG A 78 5.71 2.83 -1.25
N ILE A 79 5.38 3.27 -0.04
CA ILE A 79 5.80 2.61 1.22
C ILE A 79 5.28 1.18 1.25
N VAL A 80 3.99 0.97 0.98
CA VAL A 80 3.40 -0.38 0.96
C VAL A 80 4.10 -1.28 -0.07
N CYS A 81 4.45 -0.75 -1.24
CA CYS A 81 5.21 -1.49 -2.24
C CYS A 81 6.57 -1.96 -1.70
N ASP A 82 7.31 -1.07 -1.03
CA ASP A 82 8.63 -1.39 -0.47
C ASP A 82 8.52 -2.35 0.73
N LEU A 83 7.43 -2.30 1.52
CA LEU A 83 7.12 -3.31 2.54
C LEU A 83 6.91 -4.70 1.92
N TYR A 84 6.16 -4.78 0.82
CA TYR A 84 5.96 -6.03 0.09
C TYR A 84 7.28 -6.62 -0.44
N ASP A 85 8.17 -5.76 -0.95
CA ASP A 85 9.49 -6.15 -1.44
C ASP A 85 10.40 -6.67 -0.31
N ALA A 86 10.18 -6.19 0.92
CA ALA A 86 10.84 -6.69 2.12
C ALA A 86 10.21 -7.98 2.71
N GLY A 87 9.15 -8.53 2.10
CA GLY A 87 8.50 -9.76 2.56
C GLY A 87 7.28 -9.56 3.46
N VAL A 88 6.96 -8.32 3.84
CA VAL A 88 5.75 -7.99 4.60
C VAL A 88 4.51 -8.22 3.73
N ARG A 89 3.41 -8.69 4.33
CA ARG A 89 2.15 -8.95 3.63
C ARG A 89 1.00 -8.19 4.28
N ALA A 90 0.05 -7.75 3.47
CA ALA A 90 -1.23 -7.27 3.96
C ALA A 90 -2.10 -8.47 4.35
N GLY A 91 -2.90 -8.31 5.40
CA GLY A 91 -3.79 -9.35 5.89
C GLY A 91 -4.76 -8.82 6.92
N ASP A 92 -5.57 -9.75 7.43
CA ASP A 92 -6.56 -9.48 8.45
C ASP A 92 -6.12 -10.10 9.78
N LEU A 93 -6.40 -9.40 10.87
CA LEU A 93 -6.29 -10.00 12.20
C LEU A 93 -7.48 -10.94 12.42
N THR A 94 -7.21 -12.07 13.05
CA THR A 94 -8.23 -13.05 13.38
C THR A 94 -8.30 -13.26 14.88
N GLU A 95 -9.44 -13.71 15.37
CA GLU A 95 -9.62 -14.09 16.78
C GLU A 95 -8.91 -15.41 17.13
N SER A 96 -8.29 -16.09 16.15
CA SER A 96 -7.62 -17.36 16.38
C SER A 96 -6.30 -17.16 17.12
N PRO A 97 -6.12 -17.78 18.30
CA PRO A 97 -4.84 -17.72 19.02
C PRO A 97 -3.70 -18.45 18.29
N THR A 98 -4.03 -19.36 17.36
CA THR A 98 -3.03 -20.14 16.59
C THR A 98 -2.73 -19.55 15.22
N LYS A 99 -3.59 -18.66 14.72
CA LYS A 99 -3.44 -17.96 13.44
C LYS A 99 -3.93 -16.52 13.57
N PRO A 100 -3.31 -15.70 14.43
CA PRO A 100 -3.84 -14.38 14.76
C PRO A 100 -3.73 -13.38 13.61
N PHE A 101 -2.94 -13.71 12.58
CA PHE A 101 -2.84 -12.96 11.33
C PHE A 101 -3.10 -13.90 10.14
N LEU A 102 -3.95 -13.45 9.21
CA LEU A 102 -4.22 -14.15 7.96
C LEU A 102 -3.82 -13.23 6.79
N ALA A 103 -2.68 -13.53 6.18
CA ALA A 103 -2.25 -12.84 4.97
C ALA A 103 -3.29 -12.99 3.86
N TRP A 104 -3.56 -11.90 3.15
CA TRP A 104 -4.43 -11.96 1.98
C TRP A 104 -3.83 -12.89 0.92
N PRO A 105 -4.67 -13.69 0.22
CA PRO A 105 -4.23 -14.53 -0.89
C PRO A 105 -4.05 -13.68 -2.16
N ALA A 106 -3.29 -12.58 -2.05
CA ALA A 106 -3.13 -11.58 -3.10
C ALA A 106 -1.65 -11.28 -3.34
N GLY A 107 -1.28 -11.13 -4.61
CA GLY A 107 0.05 -10.63 -4.98
C GLY A 107 0.20 -9.13 -4.68
N ARG A 108 1.45 -8.63 -4.71
CA ARG A 108 1.77 -7.20 -4.49
C ARG A 108 0.89 -6.25 -5.30
N ALA A 109 0.73 -6.52 -6.60
CA ALA A 109 -0.05 -5.65 -7.49
C ALA A 109 -1.54 -5.63 -7.13
N GLU A 110 -2.12 -6.77 -6.80
CA GLU A 110 -3.53 -6.90 -6.42
C GLU A 110 -3.80 -6.22 -5.08
N ALA A 111 -2.91 -6.43 -4.10
CA ALA A 111 -3.02 -5.78 -2.80
C ALA A 111 -2.91 -4.26 -2.90
N LEU A 112 -1.94 -3.74 -3.68
CA LEU A 112 -1.81 -2.30 -3.93
C LEU A 112 -3.04 -1.72 -4.62
N ALA A 113 -3.60 -2.43 -5.61
CA ALA A 113 -4.82 -2.00 -6.30
C ALA A 113 -6.01 -1.94 -5.35
N ARG A 114 -6.18 -2.97 -4.50
CA ARG A 114 -7.24 -3.01 -3.47
C ARG A 114 -7.08 -1.86 -2.49
N ILE A 115 -5.89 -1.68 -1.92
CA ILE A 115 -5.61 -0.58 -0.97
C ILE A 115 -5.88 0.78 -1.63
N ALA A 116 -5.40 1.00 -2.86
CA ALA A 116 -5.63 2.25 -3.57
C ALA A 116 -7.12 2.54 -3.80
N ALA A 117 -7.92 1.52 -4.10
CA ALA A 117 -9.37 1.66 -4.30
C ALA A 117 -10.07 2.06 -2.99
N GLU A 118 -9.76 1.38 -1.88
CA GLU A 118 -10.36 1.65 -0.57
C GLU A 118 -9.99 3.05 -0.04
N VAL A 119 -8.70 3.43 -0.12
CA VAL A 119 -8.24 4.75 0.30
C VAL A 119 -8.93 5.85 -0.51
N ARG A 120 -9.05 5.68 -1.84
CA ARG A 120 -9.78 6.64 -2.69
C ARG A 120 -11.26 6.73 -2.36
N ALA A 121 -11.92 5.60 -2.08
CA ALA A 121 -13.33 5.60 -1.70
C ALA A 121 -13.60 6.40 -0.41
N SER A 122 -12.65 6.37 0.53
CA SER A 122 -12.74 7.10 1.79
C SER A 122 -12.34 8.59 1.70
N CYS A 123 -11.67 9.01 0.61
CA CYS A 123 -11.11 10.36 0.42
C CYS A 123 -10.22 10.85 1.59
N ARG A 124 -9.63 9.94 2.37
CA ARG A 124 -8.72 10.25 3.48
C ARG A 124 -7.66 9.16 3.60
N LEU A 125 -6.54 9.46 4.28
CA LEU A 125 -5.61 8.40 4.66
C LEU A 125 -6.26 7.46 5.69
N PRO A 126 -6.01 6.14 5.58
CA PRO A 126 -6.59 5.16 6.48
C PRO A 126 -5.95 5.21 7.87
N ASP A 127 -6.76 4.92 8.89
CA ASP A 127 -6.34 4.59 10.24
C ASP A 127 -6.10 3.09 10.38
N SER A 128 -5.51 2.70 11.52
CA SER A 128 -5.27 1.28 11.83
C SER A 128 -6.60 0.52 11.93
N GLY A 129 -6.72 -0.58 11.18
CA GLY A 129 -7.93 -1.38 11.09
C GLY A 129 -8.93 -0.97 10.01
N ASP A 130 -8.72 0.16 9.31
CA ASP A 130 -9.65 0.62 8.28
C ASP A 130 -9.69 -0.30 7.05
N ILE A 131 -8.53 -0.84 6.65
CA ILE A 131 -8.38 -1.61 5.41
C ILE A 131 -7.74 -2.97 5.68
N CYS A 132 -6.55 -2.97 6.30
CA CYS A 132 -5.80 -4.18 6.62
C CYS A 132 -4.72 -3.91 7.67
N TRP A 133 -4.02 -4.98 8.03
CA TRP A 133 -2.81 -4.98 8.84
C TRP A 133 -1.65 -5.54 8.02
N PHE A 134 -0.42 -5.19 8.43
CA PHE A 134 0.80 -5.64 7.79
C PHE A 134 1.65 -6.43 8.78
N ALA A 135 2.11 -7.61 8.35
CA ALA A 135 3.03 -8.43 9.14
C ALA A 135 3.98 -9.20 8.22
N ALA A 136 5.15 -9.56 8.73
CA ALA A 136 6.02 -10.54 8.11
C ALA A 136 5.54 -11.96 8.49
N PRO A 137 5.05 -12.77 7.54
CA PRO A 137 4.58 -14.13 7.80
C PRO A 137 5.71 -15.14 8.03
#